data_AF-A0A924MGN0-F1
#
_entry.id   AF-A0A924MGN0-F1
#
_cell.length_a   1.000
_cell.length_b   1.000
_cell.length_c   1.000
_cell.angle_alpha   90.00
_cell.angle_beta   90.00
_cell.angle_gamma   90.00
#
_symmetry.space_group_name_H-M   'P 1'
#
loop_
_entity.id
_entity.type
_entity.pdbx_description
1 polymer ?
#
loop_
_entity_poly.entity_id
_entity_poly.type
_entity_poly.pdbx_seq_one_letter_code
_entity_poly.pdbx_strand_id
1 'polypeptide(L)'
;MRGINIKKSTLVERLQLHQTIFEYEIASFRQYIINIRQSITKQQEEFNQLFERIRERERDAEGDCGDVYEFYREEDYLYNSFTSASYNSSTLMSLYSLFKFNLMKLCSTLQECLNSNMKPDGSKKTNEIEKSRKYLELVASIEFTGLETIWEAIDNFRILRNRIAHNNSKPWFVSSRIIK
;
A
#
# COMPACT_ATOMS: atom_id res chain seq x y z
N MET A 1 36.62 -1.65 29.57
CA MET A 1 36.34 -1.17 28.20
C MET A 1 35.81 -2.22 27.20
N ARG A 2 35.62 -3.50 27.56
CA ARG A 2 35.10 -4.54 26.63
C ARG A 2 33.58 -4.50 26.37
N GLY A 3 32.76 -3.96 27.28
CA GLY A 3 31.29 -3.98 27.17
C GLY A 3 30.68 -3.03 26.13
N ILE A 4 31.38 -1.97 25.72
CA ILE A 4 30.88 -1.01 24.73
C ILE A 4 30.98 -1.60 23.30
N ASN A 5 32.03 -2.40 23.05
CA ASN A 5 32.28 -2.96 21.72
C ASN A 5 31.29 -4.09 21.37
N ILE A 6 30.89 -4.89 22.36
CA ILE A 6 29.88 -5.96 22.21
C ILE A 6 28.49 -5.37 21.92
N LYS A 7 28.10 -4.27 22.59
CA LYS A 7 26.80 -3.62 22.34
C LYS A 7 26.70 -3.00 20.93
N LYS A 8 27.81 -2.46 20.42
CA LYS A 8 27.86 -1.93 19.05
C LYS A 8 27.74 -3.04 18.00
N SER A 9 28.41 -4.19 18.19
CA SER A 9 28.30 -5.30 17.23
C SER A 9 26.87 -5.87 17.19
N THR A 10 26.23 -6.06 18.36
CA THR A 10 24.85 -6.56 18.43
C THR A 10 23.83 -5.57 17.85
N LEU A 11 24.04 -4.26 17.99
CA LEU A 11 23.17 -3.25 17.36
C LEU A 11 23.27 -3.32 15.83
N VAL A 12 24.48 -3.36 15.28
CA VAL A 12 24.69 -3.45 13.82
C VAL A 12 24.06 -4.72 13.26
N GLU A 13 24.29 -5.87 13.90
CA GLU A 13 23.68 -7.15 13.50
C GLU A 13 22.14 -7.09 13.51
N ARG A 14 21.54 -6.48 14.54
CA ARG A 14 20.08 -6.34 14.63
C ARG A 14 19.51 -5.38 13.58
N LEU A 15 20.21 -4.29 13.27
CA LEU A 15 19.81 -3.37 12.21
C LEU A 15 19.92 -4.01 10.83
N GLN A 16 21.00 -4.76 10.57
CA GLN A 16 21.16 -5.53 9.33
C GLN A 16 20.08 -6.59 9.20
N LEU A 17 19.78 -7.34 10.26
CA LEU A 17 18.69 -8.31 10.24
C LEU A 17 17.33 -7.64 9.96
N HIS A 18 17.06 -6.50 10.60
CA HIS A 18 15.83 -5.73 10.36
C HIS A 18 15.74 -5.28 8.89
N GLN A 19 16.84 -4.77 8.33
CA GLN A 19 16.92 -4.39 6.92
C GLN A 19 16.63 -5.58 6.00
N THR A 20 17.31 -6.71 6.19
CA THR A 20 17.11 -7.92 5.37
C THR A 20 15.67 -8.41 5.42
N ILE A 21 15.05 -8.43 6.60
CA ILE A 21 13.65 -8.81 6.77
C ILE A 21 12.74 -7.84 6.02
N PHE A 22 12.96 -6.52 6.17
CA PHE A 22 12.15 -5.52 5.50
C PHE A 22 12.27 -5.59 3.97
N GLU A 23 13.47 -5.79 3.44
CA GLU A 23 13.70 -6.00 2.00
C GLU A 23 12.93 -7.23 1.49
N TYR A 24 12.96 -8.34 2.23
CA TYR A 24 12.19 -9.54 1.90
C TYR A 24 10.68 -9.30 1.95
N GLU A 25 10.17 -8.60 2.98
CA GLU A 25 8.75 -8.25 3.10
C GLU A 25 8.29 -7.37 1.93
N ILE A 26 9.10 -6.38 1.53
CA ILE A 26 8.82 -5.52 0.37
C ILE A 26 8.86 -6.32 -0.94
N ALA A 27 9.84 -7.21 -1.12
CA ALA A 27 9.91 -8.08 -2.29
C ALA A 27 8.69 -9.00 -2.38
N SER A 28 8.30 -9.61 -1.26
CA SER A 28 7.10 -10.46 -1.17
C SER A 28 5.83 -9.68 -1.48
N PHE A 29 5.70 -8.47 -0.94
CA PHE A 29 4.54 -7.61 -1.19
C PHE A 29 4.47 -7.15 -2.66
N ARG A 30 5.61 -6.83 -3.28
CA ARG A 30 5.70 -6.53 -4.72
C ARG A 30 5.25 -7.72 -5.56
N GLN A 31 5.72 -8.93 -5.24
CA GLN A 31 5.31 -10.13 -5.97
C GLN A 31 3.80 -10.39 -5.82
N TYR A 32 3.26 -10.21 -4.62
CA TYR A 32 1.82 -10.29 -4.37
C TYR A 32 1.02 -9.31 -5.25
N ILE A 33 1.49 -8.06 -5.37
CA ILE A 33 0.86 -7.06 -6.25
C ILE A 33 0.87 -7.53 -7.71
N ILE A 34 2.02 -8.01 -8.18
CA ILE A 34 2.18 -8.50 -9.56
C ILE A 34 1.20 -9.65 -9.82
N ASN A 35 1.14 -10.63 -8.93
CA ASN A 35 0.28 -11.81 -9.06
C ASN A 35 -1.21 -11.42 -9.14
N ILE A 36 -1.66 -10.49 -8.28
CA ILE A 36 -3.06 -10.05 -8.34
C ILE A 36 -3.34 -9.29 -9.62
N ARG A 37 -2.45 -8.38 -10.04
CA ARG A 37 -2.63 -7.66 -11.31
C ARG A 37 -2.73 -8.63 -12.49
N GLN A 38 -1.87 -9.62 -12.55
CA GLN A 38 -1.92 -10.67 -13.58
C GLN A 38 -3.24 -11.44 -13.52
N SER A 39 -3.73 -11.78 -12.32
CA SER A 39 -5.02 -12.47 -12.16
C SER A 39 -6.20 -11.62 -12.62
N ILE A 40 -6.22 -10.32 -12.28
CA ILE A 40 -7.27 -9.38 -12.72
C ILE A 40 -7.25 -9.24 -14.25
N THR A 41 -6.07 -9.04 -14.84
CA THR A 41 -5.92 -8.95 -16.29
C THR A 41 -6.38 -10.23 -16.99
N LYS A 42 -6.01 -11.39 -16.45
CA LYS A 42 -6.42 -12.68 -17.00
C LYS A 42 -7.95 -12.86 -16.95
N GLN A 43 -8.59 -12.53 -15.83
CA GLN A 43 -10.04 -12.59 -15.70
C GLN A 43 -10.76 -11.65 -16.69
N GLN A 44 -10.24 -10.44 -16.89
CA GLN A 44 -10.78 -9.51 -17.88
C GLN A 44 -10.68 -10.06 -19.31
N GLU A 45 -9.54 -10.67 -19.64
CA GLU A 45 -9.32 -11.26 -20.96
C GLU A 45 -10.25 -12.45 -21.22
N GLU A 46 -10.39 -13.35 -20.23
CA GLU A 46 -11.33 -14.48 -20.30
C GLU A 46 -12.78 -14.01 -20.46
N PHE A 47 -13.15 -12.93 -19.76
CA PHE A 47 -14.46 -12.30 -19.89
C PHE A 47 -14.69 -11.73 -21.30
N ASN A 48 -13.74 -10.96 -21.83
CA ASN A 48 -13.83 -10.39 -23.18
C ASN A 48 -13.96 -11.48 -24.27
N GLN A 49 -13.20 -12.58 -24.13
CA GLN A 49 -13.28 -13.72 -25.05
C GLN A 49 -14.61 -14.47 -24.96
N LEU A 50 -15.19 -14.58 -23.77
CA LEU A 50 -16.54 -15.14 -23.61
C LEU A 50 -17.58 -14.24 -24.27
N PHE A 51 -17.49 -12.92 -24.07
CA PHE A 51 -18.40 -11.96 -24.67
C PHE A 51 -18.40 -12.01 -26.20
N GLU A 52 -17.23 -11.97 -26.84
CA GLU A 52 -17.16 -12.03 -28.31
C GLU A 52 -17.76 -13.32 -28.86
N ARG A 53 -17.56 -14.46 -28.19
CA ARG A 53 -18.20 -15.74 -28.59
C ARG A 53 -19.72 -15.70 -28.49
N ILE A 54 -20.27 -15.08 -27.45
CA ILE A 54 -21.73 -14.92 -27.30
C ILE A 54 -22.24 -13.99 -28.39
N ARG A 55 -21.56 -12.86 -28.62
CA ARG A 55 -21.91 -11.87 -29.63
C ARG A 55 -21.90 -12.46 -31.05
N GLU A 56 -20.92 -13.29 -31.39
CA GLU A 56 -20.88 -13.99 -32.68
C GLU A 56 -22.07 -14.95 -32.83
N ARG A 57 -22.37 -15.73 -31.80
CA ARG A 57 -23.50 -16.68 -31.81
C ARG A 57 -24.86 -15.99 -31.95
N GLU A 58 -25.06 -14.90 -31.23
CA GLU A 58 -26.31 -14.12 -31.26
C GLU A 58 -26.44 -13.27 -32.52
N ARG A 59 -25.35 -12.95 -33.23
CA ARG A 59 -25.41 -12.27 -34.54
C ARG A 59 -25.98 -13.18 -35.63
N ASP A 60 -25.72 -14.48 -35.54
CA ASP A 60 -26.23 -15.49 -36.48
C ASP A 60 -27.68 -15.93 -36.16
N ALA A 61 -28.17 -15.62 -34.95
CA ALA A 61 -29.57 -15.76 -34.60
C ALA A 61 -30.29 -14.42 -34.90
N GLU A 62 -31.49 -14.44 -35.47
CA GLU A 62 -32.29 -13.22 -35.72
C GLU A 62 -32.83 -12.56 -34.43
N GLY A 63 -32.16 -12.77 -33.28
CA GLY A 63 -32.57 -12.35 -31.94
C GLY A 63 -32.02 -10.99 -31.53
N ASP A 64 -32.81 -10.28 -30.70
CA ASP A 64 -32.40 -9.04 -30.05
C ASP A 64 -31.28 -9.32 -29.03
N CYS A 65 -30.13 -8.69 -29.23
CA CYS A 65 -28.94 -8.86 -28.39
C CYS A 65 -28.84 -7.84 -27.24
N GLY A 66 -29.91 -7.07 -26.98
CA GLY A 66 -29.96 -6.04 -25.93
C GLY A 66 -29.48 -6.51 -24.55
N ASP A 67 -29.99 -7.64 -24.07
CA ASP A 67 -29.67 -8.18 -22.74
C ASP A 67 -28.18 -8.56 -22.61
N VAL A 68 -27.58 -9.09 -23.68
CA VAL A 68 -26.16 -9.48 -23.71
C VAL A 68 -25.25 -8.25 -23.66
N TYR A 69 -25.62 -7.18 -24.36
CA TYR A 69 -24.88 -5.91 -24.32
C TYR A 69 -25.03 -5.18 -22.98
N GLU A 70 -26.20 -5.27 -22.34
CA GLU A 70 -26.40 -4.69 -21.01
C GLU A 70 -25.56 -5.43 -19.96
N PHE A 71 -25.62 -6.76 -19.93
CA PHE A 71 -24.76 -7.58 -19.06
C PHE A 71 -23.27 -7.27 -19.25
N TYR A 72 -22.80 -7.18 -20.50
CA TYR A 72 -21.41 -6.83 -20.79
C TYR A 72 -21.01 -5.47 -20.24
N ARG A 73 -21.87 -4.46 -20.43
CA ARG A 73 -21.62 -3.10 -19.93
C ARG A 73 -21.52 -3.08 -18.41
N GLU A 74 -22.38 -3.82 -17.71
CA GLU A 74 -22.36 -3.89 -16.25
C GLU A 74 -21.07 -4.54 -15.73
N GLU A 75 -20.67 -5.66 -16.31
CA GLU A 75 -19.43 -6.37 -15.95
C GLU A 75 -18.17 -5.57 -16.32
N ASP A 76 -18.11 -4.96 -17.50
CA ASP A 76 -17.01 -4.09 -17.89
C ASP A 76 -16.87 -2.89 -16.92
N TYR A 77 -18.00 -2.30 -16.52
CA TYR A 77 -18.00 -1.26 -15.50
C TYR A 77 -17.49 -1.77 -14.14
N LEU A 78 -17.94 -2.95 -13.70
CA LEU A 78 -17.50 -3.57 -12.46
C LEU A 78 -15.98 -3.77 -12.44
N TYR A 79 -15.41 -4.31 -13.52
CA TYR A 79 -13.97 -4.53 -13.60
C TYR A 79 -13.15 -3.24 -13.71
N ASN A 80 -13.49 -2.38 -14.68
CA ASN A 80 -12.70 -1.18 -14.98
C ASN A 80 -12.80 -0.12 -13.89
N SER A 81 -13.98 0.02 -13.27
CA SER A 81 -14.23 1.10 -12.32
C SER A 81 -14.14 0.65 -10.88
N PHE A 82 -14.71 -0.52 -10.53
CA PHE A 82 -14.81 -0.95 -9.14
C PHE A 82 -13.64 -1.82 -8.69
N THR A 83 -13.31 -2.88 -9.44
CA THR A 83 -12.25 -3.83 -9.08
C THR A 83 -10.89 -3.14 -9.06
N SER A 84 -10.55 -2.38 -10.12
CA SER A 84 -9.28 -1.63 -10.19
C SER A 84 -9.13 -0.60 -9.06
N ALA A 85 -10.18 0.19 -8.80
CA ALA A 85 -10.13 1.22 -7.76
C ALA A 85 -10.04 0.62 -6.35
N SER A 86 -10.80 -0.45 -6.07
CA SER A 86 -10.78 -1.16 -4.79
C SER A 86 -9.44 -1.84 -4.53
N TYR A 87 -8.86 -2.43 -5.57
CA TYR A 87 -7.56 -3.06 -5.51
C TYR A 87 -6.44 -2.06 -5.24
N ASN A 88 -6.40 -0.94 -5.98
CA ASN A 88 -5.40 0.11 -5.78
C ASN A 88 -5.51 0.71 -4.37
N SER A 89 -6.73 0.93 -3.90
CA SER A 89 -7.01 1.44 -2.55
C SER A 89 -6.50 0.50 -1.46
N SER A 90 -6.85 -0.79 -1.56
CA SER A 90 -6.40 -1.83 -0.62
C SER A 90 -4.88 -2.01 -0.65
N THR A 91 -4.27 -1.96 -1.84
CA THR A 91 -2.82 -2.07 -2.00
C THR A 91 -2.10 -0.92 -1.30
N LEU A 92 -2.58 0.32 -1.48
CA LEU A 92 -1.99 1.49 -0.84
C LEU A 92 -2.12 1.43 0.69
N MET A 93 -3.28 1.02 1.20
CA MET A 93 -3.52 0.80 2.63
C MET A 93 -2.54 -0.21 3.23
N SER A 94 -2.36 -1.34 2.57
CA SER A 94 -1.46 -2.40 3.00
C SER A 94 0.01 -1.96 2.96
N LEU A 95 0.43 -1.27 1.90
CA LEU A 95 1.80 -0.76 1.78
C LEU A 95 2.12 0.24 2.89
N TYR A 96 1.21 1.18 3.16
CA TYR A 96 1.37 2.16 4.24
C TYR A 96 1.45 1.46 5.61
N SER A 97 0.63 0.43 5.82
CA SER A 97 0.62 -0.33 7.07
C SER A 97 1.92 -1.13 7.26
N LEU A 98 2.44 -1.75 6.20
CA LEU A 98 3.73 -2.45 6.21
C LEU A 98 4.89 -1.50 6.53
N PHE A 99 4.92 -0.34 5.87
CA PHE A 99 5.92 0.70 6.14
C PHE A 99 5.88 1.14 7.61
N LYS A 100 4.70 1.52 8.08
CA LYS A 100 4.49 1.94 9.47
C LYS A 100 4.93 0.86 10.45
N PHE A 101 4.56 -0.40 10.22
CA PHE A 101 4.93 -1.52 11.07
C PHE A 101 6.45 -1.65 11.20
N ASN A 102 7.17 -1.64 10.07
CA ASN A 102 8.63 -1.75 10.08
C ASN A 102 9.30 -0.55 10.72
N LEU A 103 8.81 0.66 10.46
CA LEU A 103 9.33 1.87 11.09
C LEU A 103 9.19 1.84 12.63
N MET A 104 8.06 1.35 13.14
CA MET A 104 7.87 1.15 14.58
C MET A 104 8.79 0.05 15.13
N LYS A 105 8.93 -1.06 14.41
CA LYS A 105 9.81 -2.18 14.81
C LYS A 105 11.28 -1.76 14.84
N LEU A 106 11.72 -0.89 13.93
CA LEU A 106 13.04 -0.26 13.96
C LEU A 106 13.22 0.57 15.24
N CYS A 107 12.24 1.42 15.57
CA CYS A 107 12.29 2.23 16.80
C CYS A 107 12.38 1.35 18.05
N SER A 108 11.60 0.26 18.13
CA SER A 108 11.67 -0.70 19.24
C SER A 108 13.03 -1.40 19.32
N THR A 109 13.61 -1.79 18.18
CA THR A 109 14.93 -2.42 18.13
C THR A 109 16.01 -1.47 18.67
N LEU A 110 15.95 -0.20 18.27
CA LEU A 110 16.85 0.85 18.78
C LEU A 110 16.64 1.09 20.27
N GLN A 111 15.39 1.09 20.74
CA GLN A 111 15.08 1.24 22.16
C GLN A 111 15.75 0.15 23.01
N GLU A 112 15.62 -1.11 22.60
CA GLU A 112 16.22 -2.26 23.27
C GLU A 112 17.76 -2.18 23.27
N CYS A 113 18.36 -1.87 22.12
CA CYS A 113 19.82 -1.83 22.00
C CYS A 113 20.46 -0.67 22.75
N LEU A 114 19.81 0.50 22.76
CA LEU A 114 20.31 1.70 23.40
C LEU A 114 19.93 1.79 24.89
N ASN A 115 19.14 0.84 25.42
CA ASN A 115 18.56 0.90 26.77
C ASN A 115 17.88 2.26 27.04
N SER A 116 17.18 2.80 26.03
CA SER A 116 16.52 4.10 26.16
C SER A 116 15.19 3.95 26.90
N ASN A 117 15.03 4.69 28.00
CA ASN A 117 13.74 4.82 28.71
C ASN A 117 12.74 5.70 27.94
N MET A 118 13.21 6.41 26.89
CA MET A 118 12.36 7.22 26.05
C MET A 118 11.54 6.30 25.16
N LYS A 119 10.20 6.43 25.21
CA LYS A 119 9.29 5.78 24.27
C LYS A 119 8.99 6.76 23.13
N PRO A 120 8.65 6.28 21.92
CA PRO A 120 8.03 7.13 20.91
C PRO A 120 6.83 7.85 21.56
N ASP A 121 6.82 9.19 21.51
CA ASP A 121 5.88 10.04 22.25
C ASP A 121 4.41 9.54 22.16
N GLY A 122 3.76 9.43 23.31
CA GLY A 122 2.39 8.94 23.47
C GLY A 122 1.30 9.95 23.09
N SER A 123 1.65 11.17 22.67
CA SER A 123 0.67 12.21 22.32
C SER A 123 -0.33 11.73 21.26
N LYS A 124 -1.63 11.72 21.58
CA LYS A 124 -2.70 11.23 20.66
C LYS A 124 -2.86 12.08 19.40
N LYS A 125 -2.26 13.28 19.33
CA LYS A 125 -2.41 14.23 18.21
C LYS A 125 -1.43 13.99 17.06
N THR A 126 -0.31 13.30 17.29
CA THR A 126 0.74 13.12 16.27
C THR A 126 0.60 11.77 15.59
N ASN A 127 0.71 11.72 14.25
CA ASN A 127 0.66 10.45 13.52
C ASN A 127 1.88 9.58 13.86
N GLU A 128 1.76 8.24 13.76
CA GLU A 128 2.81 7.33 14.24
C GLU A 128 4.11 7.40 13.45
N ILE A 129 4.04 7.75 12.17
CA ILE A 129 5.21 7.94 11.31
C ILE A 129 6.05 9.13 11.79
N GLU A 130 5.39 10.24 12.12
CA GLU A 130 6.01 11.44 12.66
C GLU A 130 6.57 11.20 14.08
N LYS A 131 5.88 10.39 14.89
CA LYS A 131 6.41 9.95 16.20
C LYS A 131 7.69 9.14 16.04
N SER A 132 7.73 8.22 15.08
CA SER A 132 8.92 7.45 14.78
C SER A 132 10.05 8.32 14.26
N ARG A 133 9.79 9.30 13.40
CA ARG A 133 10.80 10.27 12.95
C ARG A 133 11.46 10.99 14.11
N LYS A 134 10.64 11.62 14.98
CA LYS A 134 11.14 12.33 16.18
C LYS A 134 11.92 11.42 17.12
N TYR A 135 11.48 10.17 17.26
CA TYR A 135 12.21 9.19 18.04
C TYR A 135 13.61 8.93 17.47
N LEU A 136 13.72 8.74 16.16
CA LEU A 136 14.99 8.51 15.48
C LEU A 136 15.93 9.72 15.58
N GLU A 137 15.39 10.94 15.46
CA GLU A 137 16.15 12.19 15.68
C GLU A 137 16.68 12.27 17.12
N LEU A 138 15.84 12.03 18.12
CA LEU A 138 16.18 12.26 19.53
C LEU A 138 17.02 11.13 20.14
N VAL A 139 16.70 9.87 19.83
CA VAL A 139 17.31 8.71 20.50
C VAL A 139 18.47 8.13 19.69
N ALA A 140 18.34 8.11 18.36
CA ALA A 140 19.40 7.58 17.50
C ALA A 140 20.31 8.67 16.92
N SER A 141 20.03 9.96 17.20
CA SER A 141 20.80 11.09 16.67
C SER A 141 20.94 11.03 15.15
N ILE A 142 19.88 10.56 14.47
CA ILE A 142 19.85 10.48 13.01
C ILE A 142 19.49 11.86 12.46
N GLU A 143 20.38 12.40 11.63
CA GLU A 143 20.09 13.58 10.82
C GLU A 143 19.30 13.17 9.58
N PHE A 144 18.17 13.83 9.35
CA PHE A 144 17.30 13.57 8.19
C PHE A 144 17.59 14.52 7.02
N THR A 145 18.71 15.23 7.05
CA THR A 145 19.12 16.14 5.98
C THR A 145 19.26 15.37 4.67
N GLY A 146 18.56 15.81 3.63
CA GLY A 146 18.51 15.14 2.32
C GLY A 146 17.41 14.07 2.20
N LEU A 147 16.63 13.81 3.26
CA LEU A 147 15.49 12.89 3.23
C LEU A 147 14.14 13.64 3.17
N GLU A 148 14.14 14.97 3.07
CA GLU A 148 12.93 15.81 3.13
C GLU A 148 11.92 15.41 2.06
N THR A 149 12.38 15.15 0.83
CA THR A 149 11.54 14.74 -0.30
C THR A 149 10.91 13.37 -0.09
N ILE A 150 11.64 12.44 0.54
CA ILE A 150 11.14 11.10 0.88
C ILE A 150 10.06 11.21 1.96
N TRP A 151 10.29 12.04 2.98
CA TRP A 151 9.31 12.28 4.04
C TRP A 151 8.06 12.99 3.54
N GLU A 152 8.21 13.96 2.64
CA GLU A 152 7.09 14.61 1.97
C GLU A 152 6.28 13.60 1.15
N ALA A 153 6.94 12.69 0.42
CA ALA A 153 6.25 11.62 -0.29
C ALA A 153 5.47 10.70 0.68
N ILE A 154 6.06 10.32 1.81
CA ILE A 154 5.38 9.52 2.85
C ILE A 154 4.15 10.26 3.41
N ASP A 155 4.24 11.58 3.62
CA ASP A 155 3.11 12.38 4.09
C ASP A 155 1.99 12.50 3.04
N ASN A 156 2.36 12.65 1.76
CA ASN A 156 1.41 12.60 0.65
C ASN A 156 0.69 11.24 0.59
N PHE A 157 1.42 10.14 0.80
CA PHE A 157 0.82 8.80 0.93
C PHE A 157 -0.16 8.72 2.11
N ARG A 158 0.18 9.31 3.27
CA ARG A 158 -0.72 9.37 4.43
C ARG A 158 -2.00 10.14 4.11
N ILE A 159 -1.89 11.29 3.45
CA ILE A 159 -3.05 12.12 3.07
C ILE A 159 -3.95 11.32 2.13
N LEU A 160 -3.38 10.71 1.08
CA LEU A 160 -4.10 9.88 0.13
C LEU A 160 -4.80 8.71 0.83
N ARG A 161 -4.08 8.01 1.71
CA ARG A 161 -4.62 6.93 2.54
C ARG A 161 -5.82 7.39 3.36
N ASN A 162 -5.70 8.52 4.06
CA ASN A 162 -6.78 9.04 4.88
C ASN A 162 -8.01 9.39 4.05
N ARG A 163 -7.81 9.98 2.86
CA ARG A 163 -8.92 10.24 1.94
C ARG A 163 -9.58 8.92 1.52
N ILE A 164 -8.83 7.89 1.15
CA ILE A 164 -9.39 6.57 0.79
C ILE A 164 -10.19 5.97 1.96
N ALA A 165 -9.66 5.99 3.19
CA ALA A 165 -10.35 5.46 4.38
C ALA A 165 -11.64 6.22 4.69
N HIS A 166 -11.62 7.54 4.61
CA HIS A 166 -12.78 8.37 4.95
C HIS A 166 -13.83 8.44 3.82
N ASN A 167 -13.48 8.06 2.59
CA ASN A 167 -14.41 8.06 1.46
C ASN A 167 -15.17 6.73 1.26
N ASN A 168 -15.17 5.83 2.26
CA ASN A 168 -15.94 4.58 2.27
C ASN A 168 -15.81 3.77 0.96
N SER A 169 -14.59 3.66 0.43
CA SER A 169 -14.34 2.85 -0.78
C SER A 169 -15.09 3.32 -2.04
N LYS A 170 -15.65 4.54 -2.06
CA LYS A 170 -16.24 5.09 -3.29
C LYS A 170 -15.11 5.36 -4.29
N PRO A 171 -15.14 4.75 -5.50
CA PRO A 171 -14.18 5.06 -6.54
C PRO A 171 -14.22 6.56 -6.84
N TRP A 172 -13.04 7.18 -6.94
CA TRP A 172 -12.88 8.62 -7.22
C TRP A 172 -13.53 9.05 -8.55
N PHE A 173 -13.90 8.09 -9.40
CA PHE A 173 -14.53 8.32 -10.71
C PHE A 173 -16.04 8.56 -10.67
N VAL A 174 -16.70 8.44 -9.51
CA VAL A 174 -18.15 8.71 -9.41
C VAL A 174 -18.47 10.21 -9.33
N SER A 175 -17.47 11.11 -9.20
CA SER A 175 -17.72 12.56 -9.10
C SER A 175 -17.49 13.38 -10.39
N SER A 176 -17.30 12.75 -11.55
CA SER A 176 -17.12 13.47 -12.82
C SER A 176 -18.33 13.44 -13.76
N ARG A 177 -19.54 13.13 -13.27
CA ARG A 177 -20.81 13.40 -13.98
C ARG A 177 -21.65 14.46 -13.28
N ILE A 178 -21.08 15.65 -13.08
CA ILE A 178 -21.84 16.92 -13.11
C ILE A 178 -20.90 18.02 -13.61
N ILE A 179 -20.41 17.95 -14.85
CA ILE A 179 -20.05 19.15 -15.62
C ILE A 179 -20.40 18.90 -17.09
N LYS A 180 -21.41 19.66 -17.52
CA LYS A 180 -22.07 19.79 -18.84
C LYS A 180 -23.10 18.72 -19.19
#